data_AF-A0A4Y2BVD0-F1
#
_entry.id   AF-A0A4Y2BVD0-F1
#
_cell.length_a   1.000
_cell.length_b   1.000
_cell.length_c   1.000
_cell.angle_alpha   90.00
_cell.angle_beta   90.00
_cell.angle_gamma   90.00
#
_symmetry.space_group_name_H-M   'P 1'
#
loop_
_entity.id
_entity.type
_entity.pdbx_description
1 polymer ?
#
loop_
_entity_poly.entity_id
_entity_poly.type
_entity_poly.pdbx_seq_one_letter_code
_entity_poly.pdbx_strand_id
1 'polypeptide(L)' 'MGVTGVLETFGYLFYAVSPNRTTFEKIEDIPDYQLQVVPCFVTLVLLEIFIKRIQKDPIRLNDGITSISQGMLSETTR' A
#
# COMPACT_ATOMS: atom_id res chain seq x y z
N MET A 1 -17.01 3.84 4.33
CA MET A 1 -15.97 4.10 3.31
C MET A 1 -16.66 4.22 1.97
N GLY A 2 -16.83 5.44 1.44
CA GLY A 2 -17.46 5.64 0.12
C GLY A 2 -16.56 5.10 -1.00
N VAL A 3 -17.16 4.75 -2.14
CA VAL A 3 -16.45 4.23 -3.34
C VAL A 3 -15.30 5.17 -3.77
N THR A 4 -15.47 6.47 -3.56
CA THR A 4 -14.48 7.51 -3.85
C THR A 4 -13.22 7.41 -2.97
N GLY A 5 -13.37 7.04 -1.70
CA GLY A 5 -12.23 6.91 -0.78
C GLY A 5 -11.35 5.71 -1.13
N VAL A 6 -11.96 4.59 -1.54
CA VAL A 6 -11.21 3.41 -1.99
C VAL A 6 -10.44 3.73 -3.27
N LEU A 7 -11.02 4.50 -4.18
CA LEU A 7 -10.37 4.91 -5.43
C LEU A 7 -9.17 5.84 -5.17
N GLU A 8 -9.30 6.77 -4.21
CA GLU A 8 -8.18 7.61 -3.76
C GLU A 8 -7.06 6.78 -3.13
N THR A 9 -7.37 5.86 -2.21
CA THR A 9 -6.38 4.96 -1.61
C THR A 9 -5.68 4.11 -2.67
N PHE A 10 -6.41 3.65 -3.68
CA PHE A 10 -5.82 2.92 -4.80
C PHE A 10 -4.95 3.84 -5.67
N GLY A 11 -5.35 5.08 -5.87
CA GLY A 11 -4.56 6.10 -6.56
C GLY A 11 -3.24 6.41 -5.85
N TYR A 12 -3.20 6.36 -4.52
CA TYR A 12 -1.97 6.56 -3.74
C TYR A 12 -0.88 5.54 -4.06
N LEU A 13 -1.24 4.29 -4.41
CA LEU A 13 -0.27 3.29 -4.86
C LEU A 13 0.46 3.70 -6.15
N PHE A 14 -0.18 4.54 -6.97
CA PHE A 14 0.34 5.00 -8.27
C PHE A 14 0.76 6.47 -8.27
N TYR A 15 0.85 7.10 -7.08
CA TYR A 15 1.06 8.56 -6.95
C TYR A 15 0.00 9.41 -7.68
N ALA A 16 -1.18 8.86 -7.95
CA ALA A 16 -2.30 9.58 -8.54
C ALA A 16 -3.03 10.37 -7.43
N VAL A 17 -2.50 11.56 -7.13
CA VAL A 17 -2.99 12.45 -6.06
C VAL A 17 -3.44 13.80 -6.61
N SER A 18 -4.52 14.36 -6.04
CA SER A 18 -5.00 15.70 -6.37
C SER A 18 -4.48 16.73 -5.37
N PRO A 19 -3.73 17.77 -5.80
CA PRO A 19 -3.13 18.75 -4.89
C PRO A 19 -4.18 19.53 -4.09
N ASN A 20 -5.39 19.73 -4.63
CA ASN A 20 -6.49 20.40 -3.92
C ASN A 20 -6.96 19.65 -2.66
N ARG A 21 -6.60 18.37 -2.50
CA ARG A 21 -6.98 17.53 -1.35
C ARG A 21 -5.81 17.06 -0.50
N THR A 22 -4.58 17.18 -0.99
CA THR A 22 -3.38 16.70 -0.30
C THR A 22 -2.48 17.84 0.19
N THR A 23 -2.94 19.08 0.09
CA THR A 23 -2.27 20.24 0.68
C THR A 23 -2.88 20.53 2.05
N PHE A 24 -2.05 20.51 3.09
CA PHE A 24 -2.42 20.80 4.47
C PHE A 24 -1.66 22.02 4.95
N GLU A 25 -2.33 22.85 5.77
CA GLU A 25 -1.72 24.06 6.34
C GLU A 25 -0.78 23.72 7.50
N LYS A 26 -1.09 22.66 8.27
CA LYS A 26 -0.30 22.20 9.42
C LYS A 26 0.17 20.77 9.22
N ILE A 27 1.33 20.45 9.81
CA ILE A 27 1.91 19.11 9.79
C ILE A 27 1.02 18.12 10.54
N GLU A 28 0.34 18.57 11.60
CA GLU A 28 -0.56 17.73 12.40
C GLU A 28 -1.77 17.20 11.60
N ASP A 29 -2.16 17.92 10.54
CA ASP A 29 -3.30 17.55 9.70
C ASP A 29 -2.93 16.51 8.62
N ILE A 30 -1.64 16.18 8.48
CA ILE A 30 -1.16 15.20 7.51
C ILE A 30 -1.57 13.80 7.98
N PRO A 31 -2.45 13.11 7.25
CA PRO A 31 -2.89 11.78 7.64
C PRO A 31 -1.77 10.76 7.44
N ASP A 32 -1.85 9.65 8.17
CA ASP A 32 -0.97 8.51 7.96
C ASP A 32 -1.37 7.80 6.66
N TYR A 33 -0.69 8.13 5.56
CA TYR A 33 -0.90 7.49 4.26
C TYR A 33 -0.43 6.04 4.25
N GLN A 34 0.54 5.69 5.10
CA GLN A 34 1.04 4.32 5.16
C GLN A 34 -0.05 3.38 5.66
N LEU A 35 -0.71 3.76 6.76
CA LEU A 35 -1.81 2.99 7.33
C LEU A 35 -2.98 2.84 6.34
N GLN A 36 -3.20 3.83 5.47
CA GLN A 36 -4.23 3.78 4.44
C GLN A 36 -3.90 2.79 3.31
N VAL A 37 -2.64 2.68 2.90
CA VAL A 37 -2.25 1.80 1.77
C VAL A 37 -1.92 0.36 2.20
N VAL A 38 -1.60 0.12 3.47
CA VAL A 38 -1.31 -1.22 4.01
C VAL A 38 -2.39 -2.26 3.67
N PRO A 39 -3.71 -2.00 3.84
CA PRO A 39 -4.75 -2.94 3.44
C PRO A 39 -4.73 -3.31 1.95
N CYS A 40 -4.47 -2.33 1.07
CA CYS A 40 -4.32 -2.58 -0.37
C CYS A 40 -3.06 -3.40 -0.66
N PHE A 41 -1.94 -3.08 -0.01
CA PHE A 41 -0.70 -3.82 -0.14
C PHE A 41 -0.86 -5.29 0.28
N VAL A 42 -1.47 -5.56 1.45
CA VAL A 42 -1.77 -6.93 1.91
C VAL A 42 -2.67 -7.66 0.92
N THR A 43 -3.67 -6.98 0.37
CA THR A 43 -4.55 -7.53 -0.66
C THR A 43 -3.77 -7.95 -1.91
N LEU A 44 -2.81 -7.13 -2.36
CA LEU A 44 -1.97 -7.44 -3.52
C LEU A 44 -1.03 -8.63 -3.24
N VAL A 45 -0.45 -8.72 -2.04
CA VAL A 45 0.38 -9.88 -1.64
C VAL A 45 -0.45 -11.17 -1.63
N LEU A 46 -1.67 -11.13 -1.08
CA LEU A 46 -2.58 -12.28 -1.10
C LEU A 46 -2.99 -12.65 -2.53
N LEU A 47 -3.25 -11.65 -3.37
CA LEU A 47 -3.58 -11.86 -4.78
C LEU A 47 -2.42 -12.52 -5.53
N GLU A 48 -1.19 -12.08 -5.29
CA GLU A 48 0.01 -12.68 -5.88
C GLU A 48 0.14 -14.16 -5.49
N ILE A 49 -0.04 -14.48 -4.20
CA ILE A 49 -0.02 -15.87 -3.71
C ILE A 49 -1.12 -16.71 -4.38
N PHE A 50 -2.31 -16.14 -4.53
CA PHE A 50 -3.44 -16.80 -5.18
C PHE A 50 -3.16 -17.09 -6.66
N ILE A 51 -2.65 -16.11 -7.40
CA ILE A 51 -2.28 -16.25 -8.82
C ILE A 51 -1.17 -17.29 -9.00
N LYS A 52 -0.10 -17.22 -8.19
CA LYS A 52 1.00 -18.21 -8.23
C LYS A 52 0.50 -19.63 -7.97
N ARG A 53 -0.45 -19.79 -7.03
CA ARG A 53 -1.08 -21.08 -6.75
C ARG A 53 -1.88 -21.62 -7.95
N ILE A 54 -2.54 -20.77 -8.72
CA ILE A 54 -3.22 -21.14 -9.96
C ILE A 54 -2.20 -21.53 -11.05
N GLN A 55 -1.11 -20.77 -11.17
CA GLN A 55 -0.06 -21.02 -12.16
C GLN A 55 0.83 -22.22 -11.81
N LYS A 56 0.67 -22.81 -10.62
CA LYS A 56 1.53 -23.88 -10.04
C LYS A 56 3.00 -23.47 -9.95
N ASP A 57 3.27 -22.16 -9.94
CA ASP A 57 4.60 -21.62 -9.82
C ASP A 57 5.07 -21.66 -8.35
N PRO A 58 6.36 -21.88 -8.10
CA PRO A 58 6.89 -21.87 -6.75
C PRO A 58 6.69 -20.50 -6.11
N ILE A 59 6.08 -20.50 -4.92
CA ILE A 59 5.89 -19.27 -4.14
C ILE A 59 7.27 -18.79 -3.68
N ARG A 60 7.74 -17.68 -4.27
CA ARG A 60 8.99 -17.01 -3.86
C ARG A 60 8.77 -16.21 -2.57
N LEU A 61 8.74 -16.92 -1.44
CA LEU A 61 8.57 -16.32 -0.11
C LEU A 61 9.63 -15.25 0.22
N ASN A 62 10.82 -15.37 -0.38
CA ASN A 62 11.89 -14.36 -0.28
C ASN A 62 11.44 -12.97 -0.70
N ASP A 63 10.65 -12.87 -1.78
CA ASP A 63 10.19 -11.58 -2.31
C ASP A 63 9.19 -10.96 -1.32
N GLY A 64 8.26 -11.77 -0.79
CA GLY A 64 7.28 -11.32 0.22
C GLY A 64 7.93 -10.87 1.54
N ILE A 65 8.95 -11.60 2.03
CA ILE A 65 9.69 -11.22 3.25
C ILE A 65 10.46 -9.92 3.01
N THR A 66 11.06 -9.76 1.82
CA THR A 66 11.78 -8.53 1.46
C THR A 66 10.84 -7.33 1.40
N SER A 67 9.66 -7.46 0.80
CA SER A 67 8.69 -6.36 0.72
C SER A 67 8.13 -5.96 2.10
N ILE A 68 7.87 -6.93 2.99
CA ILE A 68 7.46 -6.63 4.37
C ILE A 68 8.59 -5.94 5.14
N SER A 69 9.82 -6.45 5.00
CA SER A 69 11.00 -5.87 5.64
C SER A 69 11.24 -4.43 5.20
N GLN A 70 11.07 -4.13 3.91
CA GLN A 70 11.15 -2.76 3.41
C GLN A 70 10.05 -1.87 3.98
N GLY A 71 8.83 -2.37 4.13
CA GLY A 71 7.75 -1.64 4.80
C GLY A 71 8.10 -1.30 6.26
N MET A 72 8.59 -2.27 7.04
CA MET A 72 8.97 -2.07 8.45
C MET A 72 10.18 -1.14 8.61
N LEU A 73 11.17 -1.25 7.72
CA LEU A 73 12.34 -0.37 7.71
C LEU A 73 11.97 1.07 7.31
N SER A 74 11.01 1.25 6.39
CA SER A 74 10.48 2.56 6.01
C SER A 74 9.85 3.28 7.20
N GLU A 75 9.12 2.56 8.07
CA GLU A 75 8.54 3.11 9.29
C GLU A 75 9.59 3.44 10.35
N THR A 76 10.65 2.63 10.45
CA THR A 76 11.70 2.80 11.47
C THR A 76 12.70 3.92 11.11
N THR A 77 12.83 4.25 9.82
CA THR A 77 13.76 5.28 9.32
C THR A 77 13.16 6.70 9.39
N ARG A 78 11.87 6.81 9.67
CA ARG A 78 11.12 8.07 9.77
C ARG A 78 11.36 8.76 11.12
#